data_AF-A0A8T4X8T5-F1
#
_entry.id   AF-A0A8T4X8T5-F1
#
_cell.length_a   1.000
_cell.length_b   1.000
_cell.length_c   1.000
_cell.angle_alpha   90.00
_cell.angle_beta   90.00
_cell.angle_gamma   90.00
#
_symmetry.space_group_name_H-M   'P 1'
#
loop_
_entity.id
_entity.type
_entity.pdbx_description
1 polymer ?
#
loop_
_entity_poly.entity_id
_entity_poly.type
_entity_poly.pdbx_seq_one_letter_code
_entity_poly.pdbx_strand_id
1 'polypeptide(L)'
;GDGILDDVDSCPTQAETVNGFEDTDGCPDAVPPKDIDGDGILDDVDSCPTQAETINGFEDTDGCPDKKQDSKDESVLIYVIVGIIIAGIGAVIGIKLHGKGTDGKNDSSTNSNQDNEDASPHVEVRITGGIDK
;
A
#
# COMPACT_ATOMS: atom_id res chain seq x y z
N GLY A 1 -30.38 -17.61 38.53
CA GLY A 1 -31.01 -16.33 38.20
C GLY A 1 -29.98 -15.25 38.36
N ASP A 2 -29.88 -14.42 37.34
CA ASP A 2 -29.04 -13.22 37.18
C ASP A 2 -29.72 -11.95 37.71
N GLY A 3 -30.99 -12.02 38.08
CA GLY A 3 -31.76 -10.89 38.60
C GLY A 3 -32.77 -10.31 37.62
N ILE A 4 -32.90 -10.88 36.41
CA ILE A 4 -33.98 -10.59 35.46
C ILE A 4 -35.19 -11.46 35.81
N LEU A 5 -36.40 -10.94 35.61
CA LEU A 5 -37.63 -11.69 35.85
C LEU A 5 -37.86 -12.69 34.72
N ASP A 6 -38.15 -13.95 35.05
CA ASP A 6 -38.37 -15.05 34.10
C ASP A 6 -39.33 -14.70 32.94
N ASP A 7 -40.35 -13.85 33.16
CA ASP A 7 -41.33 -13.46 32.13
C ASP A 7 -40.78 -12.51 31.05
N VAL A 8 -39.64 -11.85 31.30
CA VAL A 8 -38.95 -10.94 30.37
C VAL A 8 -37.51 -11.37 30.07
N ASP A 9 -37.07 -12.45 30.68
CA ASP A 9 -35.78 -13.09 30.47
C ASP A 9 -35.87 -14.01 29.23
N SER A 10 -35.03 -13.76 28.23
CA SER A 10 -34.98 -14.58 27.02
C SER A 10 -34.34 -15.96 27.27
N CYS A 11 -33.54 -16.08 28.35
CA CYS A 11 -32.89 -17.30 28.79
C CYS A 11 -33.09 -17.57 30.30
N PRO A 12 -34.31 -17.83 30.81
CA PRO A 12 -34.64 -17.94 32.26
C PRO A 12 -33.88 -19.01 33.06
N THR A 13 -33.24 -19.94 32.35
CA THR A 13 -32.50 -21.07 32.95
C THR A 13 -30.99 -20.84 32.96
N GLN A 14 -30.52 -19.80 32.28
CA GLN A 14 -29.13 -19.39 32.22
C GLN A 14 -28.97 -18.08 32.99
N ALA A 15 -27.74 -17.64 33.19
CA ALA A 15 -27.47 -16.36 33.80
C ALA A 15 -26.83 -15.48 32.73
N GLU A 16 -27.29 -14.25 32.65
CA GLU A 16 -26.71 -13.16 31.88
C GLU A 16 -25.19 -13.02 32.08
N THR A 17 -24.46 -12.71 31.00
CA THR A 17 -23.03 -12.41 31.01
C THR A 17 -22.81 -10.91 30.80
N VAL A 18 -22.78 -10.15 31.90
CA VAL A 18 -22.58 -8.69 31.83
C VAL A 18 -21.19 -8.33 31.28
N ASN A 19 -21.12 -8.04 29.99
CA ASN A 19 -19.89 -7.80 29.24
C ASN A 19 -19.96 -6.54 28.35
N GLY A 20 -21.09 -5.83 28.32
CA GLY A 20 -21.30 -4.61 27.53
C GLY A 20 -21.89 -4.87 26.13
N PHE A 21 -22.13 -6.13 25.77
CA PHE A 21 -22.95 -6.56 24.66
C PHE A 21 -24.27 -7.09 25.22
N GLU A 22 -25.39 -6.77 24.58
CA GLU A 22 -26.78 -7.22 24.87
C GLU A 22 -27.22 -7.50 26.33
N ASP A 23 -26.60 -6.88 27.35
CA ASP A 23 -26.73 -7.14 28.82
C ASP A 23 -28.16 -7.05 29.42
N THR A 24 -29.19 -6.80 28.62
CA THR A 24 -30.58 -6.60 29.06
C THR A 24 -31.54 -7.69 28.61
N ASP A 25 -31.10 -8.64 27.78
CA ASP A 25 -31.97 -9.69 27.22
C ASP A 25 -32.07 -10.95 28.10
N GLY A 26 -31.14 -11.11 29.05
CA GLY A 26 -31.07 -12.23 30.01
C GLY A 26 -30.36 -13.47 29.47
N CYS A 27 -29.75 -13.38 28.30
CA CYS A 27 -29.03 -14.47 27.69
C CYS A 27 -27.52 -14.27 27.80
N PRO A 28 -26.76 -15.32 28.20
CA PRO A 28 -25.31 -15.25 28.16
C PRO A 28 -24.83 -15.09 26.72
N ASP A 29 -24.11 -14.00 26.49
CA ASP A 29 -23.58 -13.62 25.19
C ASP A 29 -22.06 -13.38 25.25
N ALA A 30 -21.50 -13.00 24.12
CA ALA A 30 -20.08 -12.66 23.99
C ALA A 30 -19.93 -11.44 23.10
N VAL A 31 -19.02 -10.54 23.48
CA VAL A 31 -18.67 -9.38 22.67
C VAL A 31 -18.20 -9.84 21.28
N PRO A 32 -18.83 -9.40 20.18
CA PRO A 32 -18.40 -9.77 18.84
C PRO A 32 -16.99 -9.22 18.56
N PRO A 33 -16.17 -9.95 17.80
CA PRO A 33 -14.88 -9.43 17.36
C PRO A 33 -15.10 -8.18 16.50
N LYS A 34 -14.14 -7.26 16.56
CA LYS A 34 -14.26 -5.94 15.96
C LYS A 34 -13.40 -5.84 14.70
N ASP A 35 -13.98 -5.22 13.70
CA ASP A 35 -13.39 -4.89 12.39
C ASP A 35 -13.98 -3.53 12.02
N ILE A 36 -13.22 -2.45 12.29
CA ILE A 36 -13.71 -1.06 12.17
C ILE A 36 -13.94 -0.65 10.71
N ASP A 37 -13.04 -1.05 9.81
CA ASP A 37 -13.06 -0.60 8.41
C ASP A 37 -13.70 -1.61 7.45
N GLY A 38 -13.98 -2.82 7.93
CA GLY A 38 -14.80 -3.82 7.26
C GLY A 38 -14.07 -4.54 6.14
N ASP A 39 -12.75 -4.65 6.21
CA ASP A 39 -11.95 -5.36 5.22
C ASP A 39 -11.86 -6.88 5.46
N GLY A 40 -12.36 -7.35 6.60
CA GLY A 40 -12.39 -8.75 6.99
C GLY A 40 -11.21 -9.21 7.85
N ILE A 41 -10.31 -8.30 8.23
CA ILE A 41 -9.24 -8.50 9.20
C ILE A 41 -9.68 -7.87 10.53
N LEU A 42 -9.49 -8.60 11.63
CA LEU A 42 -9.92 -8.12 12.94
C LEU A 42 -8.95 -7.04 13.45
N ASP A 43 -9.49 -6.03 14.15
CA ASP A 43 -8.75 -4.91 14.74
C ASP A 43 -7.52 -5.33 15.56
N ASP A 44 -7.52 -6.54 16.14
CA ASP A 44 -6.45 -7.05 17.00
C ASP A 44 -5.25 -7.63 16.22
N VAL A 45 -5.45 -7.96 14.95
CA VAL A 45 -4.43 -8.48 14.03
C VAL A 45 -4.20 -7.60 12.81
N ASP A 46 -5.04 -6.58 12.61
CA ASP A 46 -4.92 -5.56 11.59
C ASP A 46 -3.84 -4.51 11.95
N SER A 47 -2.91 -4.28 11.03
CA SER A 47 -1.86 -3.26 11.17
C SER A 47 -2.38 -1.84 10.94
N CYS A 48 -3.49 -1.69 10.22
CA CYS A 48 -4.18 -0.44 9.93
C CYS A 48 -5.70 -0.51 10.24
N PRO A 49 -6.13 -0.61 11.53
CA PRO A 49 -7.53 -0.84 11.95
C PRO A 49 -8.58 0.24 11.58
N THR A 50 -8.28 1.18 10.72
CA THR A 50 -9.20 2.26 10.32
C THR A 50 -9.13 2.52 8.82
N GLN A 51 -8.37 1.71 8.08
CA GLN A 51 -8.10 1.85 6.67
C GLN A 51 -8.14 0.48 6.01
N ALA A 52 -9.25 0.19 5.35
CA ALA A 52 -9.46 -1.08 4.68
C ALA A 52 -8.32 -1.44 3.70
N GLU A 53 -7.91 -2.71 3.75
CA GLU A 53 -6.99 -3.37 2.84
C GLU A 53 -7.34 -3.17 1.35
N THR A 54 -6.31 -3.07 0.50
CA THR A 54 -6.45 -3.00 -0.96
C THR A 54 -5.94 -4.28 -1.62
N ILE A 55 -6.82 -5.27 -1.77
CA ILE A 55 -6.51 -6.56 -2.40
C ILE A 55 -5.96 -6.37 -3.82
N ASN A 56 -4.64 -6.41 -3.96
CA ASN A 56 -3.92 -6.12 -5.20
C ASN A 56 -2.78 -7.13 -5.50
N GLY A 57 -2.58 -8.10 -4.62
CA GLY A 57 -1.57 -9.15 -4.74
C GLY A 57 -0.24 -8.80 -4.08
N PHE A 58 -0.20 -7.77 -3.24
CA PHE A 58 0.97 -7.36 -2.46
C PHE A 58 0.53 -7.15 -1.03
N GLU A 59 1.15 -7.86 -0.09
CA GLU A 59 0.89 -7.74 1.36
C GLU A 59 -0.59 -7.80 1.82
N ASP A 60 -1.51 -8.34 1.01
CA ASP A 60 -2.99 -8.44 1.22
C ASP A 60 -3.49 -9.11 2.54
N THR A 61 -2.62 -9.41 3.50
CA THR A 61 -2.95 -10.03 4.79
C THR A 61 -2.55 -9.20 6.00
N ASP A 62 -1.89 -8.06 5.80
CA ASP A 62 -1.45 -7.19 6.90
C ASP A 62 -2.51 -6.18 7.34
N GLY A 63 -3.56 -5.97 6.53
CA GLY A 63 -4.69 -5.08 6.79
C GLY A 63 -4.40 -3.63 6.42
N CYS A 64 -3.30 -3.35 5.73
CA CYS A 64 -2.91 -2.00 5.36
C CYS A 64 -3.02 -1.77 3.86
N PRO A 65 -3.67 -0.67 3.41
CA PRO A 65 -3.76 -0.35 2.00
C PRO A 65 -2.38 -0.09 1.40
N ASP A 66 -1.94 -1.01 0.57
CA ASP A 66 -0.66 -0.96 -0.11
C ASP A 66 -0.84 -0.62 -1.61
N LYS A 67 0.28 -0.58 -2.34
CA LYS A 67 0.26 -0.47 -3.79
C LYS A 67 1.24 -1.46 -4.37
N LYS A 68 0.74 -2.34 -5.24
CA LYS A 68 1.59 -3.11 -6.14
C LYS A 68 2.55 -2.19 -6.91
N GLN A 69 3.84 -2.33 -6.66
CA GLN A 69 4.85 -1.74 -7.53
C GLN A 69 4.87 -2.53 -8.84
N ASP A 70 4.14 -2.05 -9.83
CA ASP A 70 4.35 -2.46 -11.20
C ASP A 70 5.81 -2.14 -11.52
N SER A 71 6.63 -3.18 -11.63
CA SER A 71 7.98 -3.11 -12.17
C SER A 71 7.86 -2.70 -13.64
N LYS A 72 7.60 -1.41 -13.89
CA LYS A 72 7.81 -0.78 -15.18
C LYS A 72 9.30 -0.56 -15.38
N ASP A 73 10.04 -1.66 -15.33
CA ASP A 73 11.34 -1.77 -15.96
C ASP A 73 11.15 -2.33 -17.37
N GLU A 74 10.20 -1.74 -18.10
CA GLU A 74 10.25 -1.77 -19.56
C GLU A 74 11.32 -0.74 -19.94
N SER A 75 12.57 -1.11 -19.71
CA SER A 75 13.72 -0.42 -20.25
C SER A 75 13.66 -0.59 -21.77
N VAL A 76 12.92 0.32 -22.42
CA VAL A 76 12.75 0.31 -23.87
C VAL A 76 14.09 0.66 -24.52
N LEU A 77 14.82 -0.37 -24.92
CA LEU A 77 16.07 -0.24 -25.66
C LEU A 77 15.72 0.08 -27.12
N ILE A 78 15.37 1.34 -27.38
CA ILE A 78 15.09 1.82 -28.74
C ILE A 78 16.43 1.97 -29.48
N TYR A 79 16.88 0.90 -30.12
CA TYR A 79 17.90 0.99 -31.16
C TYR A 79 17.28 1.61 -32.40
N VAL A 80 17.32 2.95 -32.51
CA VAL A 80 16.96 3.61 -33.77
C VAL A 80 18.06 3.32 -34.78
N ILE A 81 17.94 2.23 -35.54
CA ILE A 81 18.80 1.96 -36.69
C ILE A 81 18.37 2.94 -37.80
N VAL A 82 18.75 4.22 -37.66
CA VAL A 82 18.71 5.14 -38.81
C VAL A 82 19.87 4.71 -39.70
N GLY A 83 19.55 4.09 -40.83
CA GLY A 83 20.49 3.40 -41.70
C GLY A 83 21.71 4.22 -42.08
N ILE A 84 22.86 3.88 -41.49
CA ILE A 84 24.17 4.32 -41.98
C ILE A 84 24.83 3.10 -42.63
N ILE A 85 24.60 2.92 -43.93
CA ILE A 85 25.51 2.12 -44.77
C ILE A 85 26.44 3.02 -45.60
N ILE A 86 26.34 4.35 -45.50
CA ILE A 86 27.24 5.22 -46.27
C ILE A 86 28.23 5.93 -45.33
N ALA A 87 29.47 5.44 -45.38
CA ALA A 87 30.71 6.03 -44.89
C ALA A 87 31.02 5.99 -43.37
N GLY A 88 31.41 4.81 -42.90
CA GLY A 88 32.68 4.65 -42.17
C GLY A 88 32.81 5.10 -40.70
N ILE A 89 31.85 5.82 -40.11
CA ILE A 89 31.87 6.12 -38.67
C ILE A 89 30.44 5.96 -38.12
N GLY A 90 30.12 4.77 -37.59
CA GLY A 90 28.85 4.52 -36.91
C GLY A 90 29.05 4.55 -35.40
N ALA A 91 28.82 5.69 -34.77
CA ALA A 91 28.70 5.75 -33.31
C ALA A 91 27.38 5.09 -32.89
N VAL A 92 27.43 4.06 -32.04
CA VAL A 92 26.23 3.55 -31.38
C VAL A 92 25.83 4.57 -30.32
N ILE A 93 24.79 5.36 -30.59
CA ILE A 93 24.23 6.28 -29.59
C ILE A 93 23.26 5.46 -28.72
N GLY A 94 23.77 4.94 -27.61
CA GLY A 94 22.92 4.40 -26.56
C GLY A 94 22.35 5.54 -25.71
N ILE A 95 21.08 5.86 -25.86
CA ILE A 95 20.39 6.76 -24.91
C ILE A 95 19.95 5.90 -23.73
N LYS A 96 20.68 5.98 -22.62
CA LYS A 96 20.26 5.36 -21.36
C LYS A 96 19.36 6.35 -20.60
N LEU A 97 18.05 6.18 -20.72
CA LEU A 97 17.09 6.91 -19.90
C LEU A 97 17.04 6.23 -18.52
N HIS A 98 17.51 6.92 -17.48
CA HIS A 98 17.18 6.58 -16.11
C HIS A 98 16.00 7.45 -15.71
N GLY A 99 14.80 6.89 -15.68
CA GLY A 99 13.73 7.48 -14.89
C GLY A 99 14.08 7.26 -13.42
N LYS A 100 14.27 8.33 -12.64
CA LYS A 100 14.29 8.22 -11.18
C LYS A 100 12.89 7.80 -10.73
N GLY A 101 12.67 6.51 -10.50
CA GLY A 101 11.70 6.10 -9.51
C GLY A 101 12.26 6.53 -8.15
N THR A 102 11.58 7.44 -7.46
CA THR A 102 11.92 7.74 -6.07
C THR A 102 11.53 6.56 -5.21
N ASP A 103 12.52 5.86 -4.67
CA ASP A 103 12.34 4.86 -3.62
C ASP A 103 11.87 5.58 -2.35
N GLY A 104 10.55 5.73 -2.22
CA GLY A 104 9.91 6.20 -1.01
C GLY A 104 9.84 5.07 0.01
N LYS A 105 10.95 4.80 0.70
CA LYS A 105 10.89 4.22 2.06
C LYS A 105 10.19 5.25 2.94
N ASN A 106 8.92 5.03 3.25
CA ASN A 106 8.29 5.72 4.36
C ASN A 106 8.31 4.77 5.55
N ASP A 107 9.46 4.77 6.22
CA ASP A 107 9.49 4.49 7.64
C ASP A 107 8.51 5.46 8.33
N SER A 108 7.72 4.92 9.24
CA SER A 108 6.74 5.65 10.03
C SER A 108 7.30 6.96 10.59
N SER A 109 6.48 8.02 10.49
CA SER A 109 6.60 9.31 11.17
C SER A 109 7.62 10.33 10.62
N THR A 110 7.15 11.24 9.76
CA THR A 110 7.47 12.68 9.91
C THR A 110 6.33 13.53 9.39
N ASN A 111 5.68 14.27 10.29
CA ASN A 111 4.84 15.42 9.97
C ASN A 111 5.74 16.52 9.35
N SER A 112 5.49 16.90 8.10
CA SER A 112 5.98 18.16 7.54
C SER A 112 5.08 18.57 6.36
N ASN A 113 4.34 19.65 6.55
CA ASN A 113 3.89 20.50 5.45
C ASN A 113 5.12 20.84 4.59
N GLN A 114 5.17 20.39 3.34
CA GLN A 114 6.09 20.91 2.34
C GLN A 114 5.56 20.63 0.92
N ASP A 115 4.82 21.60 0.40
CA ASP A 115 4.96 22.16 -0.94
C ASP A 115 6.05 21.49 -1.80
N ASN A 116 5.65 20.51 -2.61
CA ASN A 116 6.50 19.92 -3.63
C ASN A 116 6.64 20.90 -4.80
N GLU A 117 7.70 21.72 -4.76
CA GLU A 117 8.17 22.46 -5.91
C GLU A 117 8.76 21.50 -6.96
N ASP A 118 8.30 21.74 -8.19
CA ASP A 118 8.75 21.25 -9.48
C ASP A 118 10.27 21.05 -9.60
N ALA A 119 10.74 19.82 -9.32
CA ALA A 119 12.07 19.39 -9.75
C ALA A 119 12.00 18.97 -11.23
N SER A 120 12.08 19.98 -12.11
CA SER A 120 12.18 19.79 -13.55
C SER A 120 13.29 18.79 -13.91
N PRO A 121 13.06 17.79 -14.78
CA PRO A 121 14.05 16.76 -15.09
C PRO A 121 15.25 17.37 -15.85
N HIS A 122 16.41 17.43 -15.20
CA HIS A 122 17.66 17.79 -15.85
C HIS A 122 18.23 16.60 -16.63
N VAL A 123 18.47 16.81 -17.93
CA VAL A 123 19.15 15.85 -18.83
C VAL A 123 20.65 16.13 -18.83
N GLU A 124 21.47 15.21 -18.34
CA GLU A 124 22.95 15.32 -18.45
C GLU A 124 23.43 14.54 -19.68
N VAL A 125 23.87 15.27 -20.70
CA VAL A 125 24.49 14.72 -21.91
C VAL A 125 26.00 14.63 -21.69
N ARG A 126 26.55 13.42 -21.55
CA ARG A 126 28.01 13.20 -21.55
C ARG A 126 28.48 12.72 -22.90
N ILE A 127 29.24 13.57 -23.60
CA ILE A 127 30.01 13.20 -24.78
C ILE A 127 31.38 12.70 -24.30
N THR A 128 31.60 11.40 -24.25
CA THR A 128 32.95 10.86 -24.04
C THR A 128 33.63 10.69 -25.40
N GLY A 129 34.35 11.71 -25.85
CA GLY A 129 35.06 11.67 -27.13
C GLY A 129 35.88 12.92 -27.39
N GLY A 130 37.05 13.02 -26.77
CA GLY A 130 38.09 13.96 -27.17
C GLY A 130 38.93 13.36 -28.28
N ILE A 131 39.12 14.10 -29.36
CA ILE A 131 40.30 13.95 -30.23
C ILE A 131 40.91 15.33 -30.32
N ASP A 132 41.87 15.61 -29.43
CA ASP A 132 42.78 16.74 -29.59
C ASP A 132 43.62 16.49 -30.85
N LYS A 133 43.36 17.23 -31.92
CA LYS A 133 44.34 17.90 -32.81
C LYS A 133 43.69 18.50 -34.04
#